data_AF-A0A957DML1-F1
#
_entry.id   AF-A0A957DML1-F1
#
_cell.length_a   1.000
_cell.length_b   1.000
_cell.length_c   1.000
_cell.angle_alpha   90.00
_cell.angle_beta   90.00
_cell.angle_gamma   90.00
#
_symmetry.space_group_name_H-M   'P 1'
#
loop_
_entity.id
_entity.type
_entity.pdbx_description
1 polymer ?
#
loop_
_entity_poly.entity_id
_entity_poly.type
_entity_poly.pdbx_seq_one_letter_code
_entity_poly.pdbx_strand_id
1 'polypeptide(L)'
;MRNSELTDTIYRVFYRPNDNPLETFYLPTLAASVHYDRSAGYFRSSALAAAAAGVVRLIHNQGTMRLLVGAELSEKDVAAIKAGYDQREAIARAMLAQLPDAETLRLDGTLKQRLDALTWMVANGTLDIKVVLPSEIR
;
A
#
# COMPACT_ATOMS: atom_id res chain seq x y z
N MET A 1 -10.55 -11.67 -20.00
CA MET A 1 -9.16 -11.96 -19.59
C MET A 1 -9.25 -12.78 -18.31
N ARG A 2 -8.56 -13.92 -18.19
CA ARG A 2 -8.55 -14.69 -16.94
C ARG A 2 -7.85 -13.83 -15.89
N ASN A 3 -8.52 -13.51 -14.78
CA ASN A 3 -7.84 -12.89 -13.65
C ASN A 3 -6.86 -13.94 -13.11
N SER A 4 -5.59 -13.58 -12.95
CA SER A 4 -4.59 -14.43 -12.31
C SER A 4 -5.03 -14.75 -10.88
N GLU A 5 -4.97 -16.01 -10.48
CA GLU A 5 -5.25 -16.42 -9.11
C GLU A 5 -3.97 -16.37 -8.26
N LEU A 6 -4.12 -16.25 -6.94
CA LEU A 6 -2.96 -16.24 -6.03
C LEU A 6 -2.15 -17.54 -6.12
N THR A 7 -2.78 -18.65 -6.45
CA THR A 7 -2.15 -19.96 -6.65
C THR A 7 -1.29 -20.05 -7.90
N ASP A 8 -1.43 -19.12 -8.84
CA ASP A 8 -0.63 -19.09 -10.07
C ASP A 8 0.77 -18.52 -9.82
N THR A 9 1.00 -17.89 -8.66
CA THR A 9 2.30 -17.29 -8.30
C THR A 9 3.10 -18.25 -7.42
N ILE A 10 4.35 -18.54 -7.82
CA ILE A 10 5.27 -19.34 -7.01
C ILE A 10 5.96 -18.42 -5.99
N TYR A 11 5.58 -18.57 -4.73
CA TYR A 11 6.14 -17.79 -3.63
C TYR A 11 7.40 -18.41 -3.03
N ARG A 12 8.32 -17.54 -2.60
CA ARG A 12 9.46 -17.93 -1.76
C ARG A 12 9.10 -17.76 -0.30
N VAL A 13 9.66 -18.61 0.55
CA VAL A 13 9.51 -18.51 2.02
C VAL A 13 10.08 -17.18 2.53
N PHE A 14 11.09 -16.63 1.85
CA PHE A 14 11.73 -15.37 2.23
C PHE A 14 12.25 -14.63 1.00
N TYR A 15 12.21 -13.29 1.06
CA TYR A 15 12.73 -12.38 0.03
C TYR A 15 13.71 -11.38 0.64
N ARG A 16 14.90 -11.29 0.08
CA ARG A 16 15.93 -10.27 0.34
C ARG A 16 15.75 -9.09 -0.60
N PRO A 17 16.36 -7.92 -0.30
CA PRO A 17 16.34 -6.78 -1.21
C PRO A 17 16.80 -7.11 -2.64
N ASN A 18 17.82 -7.96 -2.79
CA ASN A 18 18.35 -8.37 -4.09
C ASN A 18 17.48 -9.41 -4.83
N ASP A 19 16.44 -9.94 -4.20
CA ASP A 19 15.53 -10.92 -4.81
C ASP A 19 14.41 -10.26 -5.64
N ASN A 20 14.47 -8.94 -5.82
CA ASN A 20 13.44 -8.14 -6.50
C ASN A 20 12.00 -8.48 -6.01
N PRO A 21 11.70 -8.30 -4.71
CA PRO A 21 10.39 -8.61 -4.15
C PRO A 21 9.26 -7.77 -4.75
N LEU A 22 9.56 -6.65 -5.39
CA LEU A 22 8.56 -5.87 -6.13
C LEU A 22 7.90 -6.72 -7.22
N GLU A 23 8.72 -7.23 -8.14
CA GLU A 23 8.26 -7.98 -9.30
C GLU A 23 7.86 -9.41 -8.95
N THR A 24 8.53 -10.01 -7.97
CA THR A 24 8.37 -11.44 -7.64
C THR A 24 7.42 -11.73 -6.49
N PHE A 25 6.95 -10.70 -5.79
CA PHE A 25 6.01 -10.84 -4.68
C PHE A 25 4.91 -9.78 -4.71
N TYR A 26 5.22 -8.49 -4.59
CA TYR A 26 4.19 -7.46 -4.36
C TYR A 26 3.23 -7.31 -5.54
N LEU A 27 3.76 -7.13 -6.75
CA LEU A 27 2.94 -6.91 -7.94
C LEU A 27 2.02 -8.10 -8.25
N PRO A 28 2.51 -9.35 -8.40
CA PRO A 28 1.62 -10.46 -8.71
C PRO A 28 0.62 -10.75 -7.58
N THR A 29 1.02 -10.61 -6.31
CA THR A 29 0.12 -10.85 -5.17
C THR A 29 -1.00 -9.83 -5.13
N LEU A 30 -0.68 -8.53 -5.15
CA LEU A 30 -1.69 -7.49 -5.08
C LEU A 30 -2.58 -7.49 -6.33
N ALA A 31 -2.03 -7.89 -7.48
CA ALA A 31 -2.79 -8.00 -8.72
C ALA A 31 -3.84 -9.10 -8.73
N ALA A 32 -3.59 -10.19 -7.99
CA ALA A 32 -4.49 -11.33 -7.86
C ALA A 32 -5.38 -11.25 -6.60
N SER A 33 -5.18 -10.25 -5.74
CA SER A 33 -5.87 -10.14 -4.45
C SER A 33 -7.13 -9.29 -4.53
N VAL A 34 -8.10 -9.61 -3.65
CA VAL A 34 -9.21 -8.73 -3.24
C VAL A 34 -9.10 -8.34 -1.76
N HIS A 35 -8.23 -9.00 -1.00
CA HIS A 35 -7.95 -8.67 0.39
C HIS A 35 -6.45 -8.84 0.65
N TYR A 36 -5.83 -7.85 1.30
CA TYR A 36 -4.40 -7.85 1.58
C TYR A 36 -4.10 -7.38 3.00
N ASP A 37 -3.69 -8.32 3.85
CA ASP A 37 -3.24 -8.02 5.21
C ASP A 37 -1.73 -8.11 5.31
N ARG A 38 -1.11 -7.11 5.94
CA ARG A 38 0.34 -7.12 6.11
C ARG A 38 0.79 -6.45 7.39
N SER A 39 1.70 -7.11 8.10
CA SER A 39 2.55 -6.47 9.12
C SER A 39 3.92 -6.14 8.55
N ALA A 40 4.44 -4.94 8.84
CA ALA A 40 5.79 -4.53 8.49
C ALA A 40 6.45 -3.88 9.71
N GLY A 41 7.65 -4.36 10.09
CA GLY A 41 8.36 -3.86 11.26
C GLY A 41 8.87 -2.42 11.14
N TYR A 42 9.30 -2.01 9.94
CA TYR A 42 9.71 -0.62 9.67
C TYR A 42 9.18 -0.19 8.31
N PHE A 43 8.39 0.88 8.27
CA PHE A 43 7.80 1.38 7.04
C PHE A 43 8.72 2.41 6.37
N ARG A 44 9.33 2.05 5.22
CA ARG A 44 10.16 2.95 4.40
C ARG A 44 9.42 3.39 3.14
N SER A 45 9.80 4.55 2.61
CA SER A 45 9.36 5.08 1.32
C SER A 45 9.61 4.12 0.14
N SER A 46 10.60 3.23 0.20
CA SER A 46 10.80 2.16 -0.78
C SER A 46 9.74 1.05 -0.70
N ALA A 47 9.29 0.70 0.51
CA ALA A 47 8.18 -0.23 0.70
C ALA A 47 6.85 0.39 0.23
N LEU A 48 6.70 1.71 0.41
CA LEU A 48 5.58 2.49 -0.11
C LEU A 48 5.55 2.50 -1.64
N ALA A 49 6.71 2.69 -2.28
CA ALA A 49 6.81 2.67 -3.72
C ALA A 49 6.41 1.31 -4.32
N ALA A 50 6.83 0.23 -3.66
CA ALA A 50 6.48 -1.13 -4.03
C ALA A 50 4.99 -1.46 -3.81
N ALA A 51 4.42 -0.99 -2.69
CA ALA A 51 3.02 -1.15 -2.39
C ALA A 51 2.14 -0.40 -3.40
N ALA A 52 2.46 0.85 -3.74
CA ALA A 52 1.61 1.71 -4.54
C ALA A 52 1.30 1.16 -5.95
N ALA A 53 2.28 0.57 -6.64
CA ALA A 53 2.06 0.00 -7.97
C ALA A 53 1.14 -1.24 -7.92
N GLY A 54 1.31 -2.10 -6.91
CA GLY A 54 0.40 -3.24 -6.70
C GLY A 54 -0.96 -2.81 -6.15
N VAL A 55 -1.00 -1.76 -5.33
CA VAL A 55 -2.21 -1.18 -4.73
C VAL A 55 -3.18 -0.71 -5.81
N VAL A 56 -2.69 -0.08 -6.88
CA VAL A 56 -3.57 0.33 -7.99
C VAL A 56 -4.30 -0.86 -8.58
N ARG A 57 -3.62 -2.01 -8.69
CA ARG A 57 -4.26 -3.23 -9.16
C ARG A 57 -5.24 -3.81 -8.15
N LEU A 58 -4.92 -3.75 -6.86
CA LEU A 58 -5.86 -4.09 -5.79
C LEU A 58 -7.12 -3.21 -5.82
N ILE A 59 -6.96 -1.90 -6.06
CA ILE A 59 -8.07 -0.94 -6.23
C ILE A 59 -8.95 -1.35 -7.43
N HIS A 60 -8.35 -1.71 -8.56
CA HIS A 60 -9.11 -2.20 -9.73
C HIS A 60 -9.89 -3.49 -9.44
N ASN A 61 -9.39 -4.34 -8.56
CA ASN A 61 -10.08 -5.53 -8.09
C ASN A 61 -11.15 -5.23 -7.03
N GLN A 62 -11.43 -3.96 -6.72
CA GLN A 62 -12.29 -3.52 -5.63
C GLN A 62 -11.85 -4.08 -4.27
N GLY A 63 -10.55 -4.27 -4.11
CA GLY A 63 -9.97 -4.92 -2.95
C GLY A 63 -9.75 -4.01 -1.75
N THR A 64 -9.50 -4.63 -0.61
CA THR A 64 -9.25 -3.97 0.68
C THR A 64 -7.88 -4.33 1.23
N MET A 65 -7.31 -3.44 2.05
CA MET A 65 -5.99 -3.60 2.63
C MET A 65 -5.97 -3.24 4.12
N ARG A 66 -5.23 -4.00 4.93
CA ARG A 66 -4.90 -3.64 6.32
C ARG A 66 -3.41 -3.70 6.54
N LEU A 67 -2.85 -2.64 7.09
CA LEU A 67 -1.42 -2.51 7.37
C LEU A 67 -1.18 -2.31 8.87
N LEU A 68 -0.39 -3.20 9.47
CA LEU A 68 0.24 -2.99 10.76
C LEU A 68 1.67 -2.54 10.52
N VAL A 69 1.98 -1.27 10.79
CA VAL A 69 3.28 -0.70 10.51
C VAL A 69 3.98 -0.28 11.80
N GLY A 70 5.17 -0.81 12.02
CA GLY A 70 6.09 -0.23 12.99
C GLY A 70 6.67 1.05 12.41
N ALA A 71 6.71 2.10 13.22
CA ALA A 71 7.32 3.35 12.86
C ALA A 71 7.91 4.03 14.09
N GLU A 72 9.11 4.56 13.93
CA GLU A 72 9.66 5.56 14.83
C GLU A 72 9.01 6.89 14.44
N LEU A 73 7.72 7.05 14.76
CA LEU A 73 6.99 8.26 14.44
C LEU A 73 7.35 9.33 15.46
N SER A 74 7.75 10.51 14.98
CA SER A 74 7.66 11.68 15.82
C SER A 74 6.19 12.02 16.09
N GLU A 75 5.89 12.72 17.19
CA GLU A 75 4.51 13.17 17.48
C GLU A 75 3.90 13.98 16.32
N LYS A 76 4.73 14.68 15.56
CA LYS A 76 4.34 15.42 14.36
C LYS A 76 3.86 14.51 13.24
N ASP A 77 4.48 13.35 13.04
CA ASP A 77 4.07 12.38 12.02
C ASP A 77 2.73 11.71 12.38
N VAL A 78 2.51 11.44 13.68
CA VAL A 78 1.23 10.93 14.19
C VAL A 78 0.11 11.95 13.97
N ALA A 79 0.36 13.22 14.25
CA ALA A 79 -0.62 14.29 14.05
C ALA A 79 -0.98 14.49 12.57
N ALA A 80 0.01 14.40 11.67
CA ALA A 80 -0.21 14.49 10.23
C ALA A 80 -1.05 13.32 9.68
N ILE A 81 -0.78 12.10 10.15
CA ILE A 81 -1.59 10.92 9.78
C ILE A 81 -3.03 11.11 10.25
N LYS A 82 -3.23 11.48 11.53
CA LYS A 82 -4.59 11.70 12.08
C LYS A 82 -5.36 12.80 11.33
N ALA A 83 -4.71 13.92 11.02
CA ALA A 83 -5.33 15.00 10.26
C ALA A 83 -5.76 14.56 8.84
N GLY A 84 -4.98 13.69 8.19
CA GLY A 84 -5.33 13.10 6.90
C GLY A 84 -6.54 12.16 6.94
N TYR A 85 -6.81 11.53 8.08
CA TYR A 85 -7.99 10.68 8.30
C TYR A 85 -9.30 11.47 8.45
N ASP A 86 -9.25 12.76 8.78
CA ASP A 86 -10.46 13.58 9.02
C ASP A 86 -10.97 14.31 7.75
N GLN A 87 -10.16 14.41 6.68
CA GLN A 87 -10.54 15.10 5.43
C GLN A 87 -11.02 14.15 4.29
N ARG A 88 -11.42 12.92 4.66
CA ARG A 88 -11.61 11.78 3.74
C ARG A 88 -12.52 12.02 2.53
N GLU A 89 -13.70 12.61 2.68
CA GLU A 89 -14.74 12.44 1.65
C GLU A 89 -14.66 13.36 0.42
N ALA A 90 -14.08 14.56 0.57
CA ALA A 90 -14.02 15.55 -0.52
C ALA A 90 -12.84 15.30 -1.48
N ILE A 91 -11.73 14.77 -0.96
CA ILE A 91 -10.48 14.61 -1.69
C ILE A 91 -10.48 13.31 -2.52
N ALA A 92 -11.11 12.24 -2.01
CA ALA A 92 -11.09 10.91 -2.62
C ALA A 92 -11.63 10.87 -4.06
N ARG A 93 -12.77 11.52 -4.31
CA ARG A 93 -13.44 11.46 -5.62
C ARG A 93 -12.66 12.18 -6.72
N ALA A 94 -12.01 13.31 -6.39
CA ALA A 94 -11.19 14.05 -7.34
C ALA A 94 -9.84 13.38 -7.61
N MET A 95 -9.31 12.62 -6.64
CA MET A 95 -8.03 11.92 -6.76
C MET A 95 -8.09 10.68 -7.64
N LEU A 96 -9.19 9.90 -7.65
CA LEU A 96 -9.28 8.66 -8.45
C LEU A 96 -9.03 8.90 -9.94
N ALA A 97 -9.64 9.95 -10.48
CA ALA A 97 -9.52 10.30 -11.90
C ALA A 97 -8.11 10.76 -12.29
N GLN A 98 -7.25 11.06 -11.31
CA GLN A 98 -5.89 11.54 -11.51
C GLN A 98 -4.83 10.48 -11.18
N LEU A 99 -5.23 9.31 -10.65
CA LEU A 99 -4.30 8.22 -10.41
C LEU A 99 -3.86 7.66 -11.78
N PRO A 100 -2.55 7.60 -12.05
CA PRO A 100 -2.05 6.90 -13.22
C PRO A 100 -2.46 5.42 -13.16
N ASP A 101 -2.42 4.74 -14.31
CA ASP A 101 -2.54 3.29 -14.32
C ASP A 101 -1.33 2.63 -13.62
N ALA A 102 -1.47 1.35 -13.27
CA ALA A 102 -0.47 0.62 -12.50
C ALA A 102 0.91 0.54 -13.18
N GLU A 103 0.97 0.47 -14.52
CA GLU A 103 2.23 0.39 -15.25
C GLU A 103 2.95 1.73 -15.30
N THR A 104 2.21 2.82 -15.54
CA THR A 104 2.75 4.19 -15.43
C THR A 104 3.24 4.46 -14.01
N LEU A 105 2.48 4.06 -13.00
CA LEU A 105 2.88 4.19 -11.60
C LEU A 105 4.09 3.33 -11.25
N ARG A 106 4.27 2.17 -11.89
CA ARG A 106 5.40 1.28 -11.67
C ARG A 106 6.69 1.87 -12.24
N LEU A 107 6.68 2.24 -13.52
CA LEU A 107 7.86 2.68 -14.28
C LEU A 107 8.26 4.12 -13.97
N ASP A 108 7.30 5.06 -14.00
CA ASP A 108 7.57 6.50 -14.01
C ASP A 108 6.86 7.25 -12.86
N GLY A 109 6.11 6.52 -12.03
CA GLY A 109 5.32 7.09 -10.94
C GLY A 109 6.17 7.76 -9.86
N THR A 110 5.93 9.06 -9.66
CA THR A 110 6.53 9.85 -8.58
C THR A 110 6.07 9.35 -7.20
N LEU A 111 6.86 9.64 -6.15
CA LEU A 111 6.49 9.34 -4.77
C LEU A 111 5.12 9.93 -4.39
N LYS A 112 4.81 11.14 -4.90
CA LYS A 112 3.51 11.79 -4.68
C LYS A 112 2.36 10.97 -5.26
N GLN A 113 2.44 10.55 -6.53
CA GLN A 113 1.38 9.75 -7.16
C GLN A 113 1.16 8.42 -6.43
N ARG A 114 2.23 7.83 -5.90
CA ARG A 114 2.18 6.61 -5.09
C ARG A 114 1.46 6.84 -3.75
N LEU A 115 1.69 7.99 -3.11
CA LEU A 115 0.97 8.41 -1.90
C LEU A 115 -0.50 8.73 -2.19
N ASP A 116 -0.79 9.34 -3.33
CA ASP A 116 -2.14 9.69 -3.74
C ASP A 116 -3.02 8.42 -3.83
N ALA A 117 -2.47 7.30 -4.33
CA ALA A 117 -3.19 6.01 -4.41
C ALA A 117 -3.55 5.44 -3.03
N LEU A 118 -2.61 5.48 -2.08
CA LEU A 118 -2.85 5.04 -0.70
C LEU A 118 -3.82 5.97 0.03
N THR A 119 -3.65 7.28 -0.15
CA THR A 119 -4.55 8.31 0.39
C THR A 119 -5.97 8.08 -0.10
N TRP A 120 -6.13 7.76 -1.39
CA TRP A 120 -7.42 7.41 -1.97
C TRP A 120 -8.06 6.20 -1.30
N MET A 121 -7.32 5.12 -1.04
CA MET A 121 -7.88 3.96 -0.35
C MET A 121 -8.29 4.27 1.10
N VAL A 122 -7.48 5.03 1.84
CA VAL A 122 -7.83 5.47 3.20
C VAL A 122 -9.12 6.30 3.17
N ALA A 123 -9.25 7.15 2.16
CA ALA A 123 -10.39 8.03 1.97
C ALA A 123 -11.69 7.29 1.60
N ASN A 124 -11.60 6.18 0.87
CA ASN A 124 -12.74 5.31 0.56
C ASN A 124 -12.98 4.22 1.61
N GLY A 125 -12.22 4.21 2.71
CA GLY A 125 -12.35 3.19 3.75
C GLY A 125 -11.88 1.80 3.33
N THR A 126 -11.15 1.67 2.23
CA THR A 126 -10.62 0.40 1.72
C THR A 126 -9.20 0.10 2.20
N LEU A 127 -8.55 1.05 2.87
CA LEU A 127 -7.28 0.87 3.57
C LEU A 127 -7.38 1.27 5.05
N ASP A 128 -7.06 0.34 5.95
CA ASP A 128 -6.86 0.58 7.38
C ASP A 128 -5.37 0.49 7.71
N ILE A 129 -4.81 1.53 8.34
CA ILE A 129 -3.41 1.57 8.77
C ILE A 129 -3.39 1.76 10.28
N LYS A 130 -2.78 0.80 10.99
CA LYS A 130 -2.49 0.92 12.42
C LYS A 130 -1.00 0.96 12.65
N VAL A 131 -0.57 1.94 13.42
CA VAL A 131 0.83 2.08 13.81
C VAL A 131 1.05 1.29 15.09
N VAL A 132 2.04 0.41 15.07
CA VAL A 132 2.46 -0.38 16.23
C VAL A 132 3.62 0.34 16.90
N LEU A 133 3.43 0.72 18.16
CA LEU A 133 4.48 1.33 18.99
C LEU A 133 5.22 0.23 19.76
N PRO A 134 6.55 0.31 19.91
CA PRO A 134 7.27 -0.54 20.84
C PRO A 134 6.75 -0.30 22.25
N SER A 135 6.16 -1.31 22.88
CA SER A 135 5.92 -1.28 24.32
C SER A 135 7.25 -1.55 25.01
N GLU A 136 7.69 -0.69 25.93
CA GLU A 136 8.81 -1.03 26.80
C GLU A 136 8.48 -2.36 27.50
N ILE A 137 9.28 -3.38 27.22
CA ILE A 137 9.25 -4.63 27.98
C ILE A 137 9.86 -4.28 29.33
N ARG A 138 9.01 -4.09 30.33
CA ARG A 138 9.41 -3.94 31.74
C ARG A 138 9.74 -5.29 32.35
#